data_AF-A0A372QH80-F1
#
_entry.id   AF-A0A372QH80-F1
#
_cell.length_a   1.000
_cell.length_b   1.000
_cell.length_c   1.000
_cell.angle_alpha   90.00
_cell.angle_beta   90.00
_cell.angle_gamma   90.00
#
_symmetry.space_group_name_H-M   'P 1'
#
loop_
_entity.id
_entity.type
_entity.pdbx_description
1 polymer ?
#
loop_
_entity_poly.entity_id
_entity_poly.type
_entity_poly.pdbx_seq_one_letter_code
_entity_poly.pdbx_strand_id
1 'polypeptide(L)'
;MSHTIFWQSSDIQMESMGVEQAYLDLLNSNFDLRKQLVQEETNNISNKEKIRKLTKEIEAYERYISYLKKNLVSREDEIDWLKAECQSTLVELGKYQDNLELKEEALVVQDERIILLEDTVDKLKKRIQELSLFADCVSEIRLYFDQNRIRIPQDIDDIFNTTTQSLDEIIRQAALMQEIGVDQLNQIEGLQTLLEESLDHTNTLNQDLIKNQAHIAGIQIANLGIRFLNRRKDAQLANQQNQLNVGEEGMQVVYIRHKTGKDNIGFLRPKGNEALKRFHLVNLQQQILALQNNPPNMATIQDVMHTISPGLAQLPFYDGQELADSYYQKLRAVNEMARPLAVVAFNAAMRCNVMKNKMSGRFIPVPVNNPCNGNAAINTEPEFLNWLQGKYRDVMVGTNHGAIIALMNESFSPIDTPDTYAKRI
;
A
#
# COMPACT_ATOMS: atom_id res chain seq x y z
N MET A 1 -82.13 84.20 40.15
CA MET A 1 -80.72 83.75 40.29
C MET A 1 -80.69 82.22 40.32
N SER A 2 -80.79 81.51 39.19
CA SER A 2 -80.71 80.03 39.19
C SER A 2 -80.25 79.39 37.86
N HIS A 3 -79.48 80.10 37.02
CA HIS A 3 -79.01 79.54 35.73
C HIS A 3 -77.51 79.22 35.65
N THR A 4 -76.76 79.36 36.75
CA THR A 4 -75.29 79.18 36.74
C THR A 4 -74.82 77.84 37.33
N ILE A 5 -75.70 77.04 37.96
CA ILE A 5 -75.28 75.83 38.70
C ILE A 5 -75.36 74.54 37.84
N PHE A 6 -76.05 74.55 36.69
CA PHE A 6 -76.28 73.33 35.92
C PHE A 6 -75.08 72.91 35.04
N TRP A 7 -74.23 73.84 34.62
CA TRP A 7 -73.08 73.54 33.75
C TRP A 7 -71.86 72.99 34.52
N GLN A 8 -71.64 73.41 35.77
CA GLN A 8 -70.54 72.88 36.59
C GLN A 8 -70.72 71.39 36.92
N SER A 9 -71.96 70.91 37.07
CA SER A 9 -72.21 69.51 37.45
C SER A 9 -71.96 68.52 36.30
N SER A 10 -72.17 68.93 35.05
CA SER A 10 -71.90 68.09 33.88
C SER A 10 -70.41 68.06 33.51
N ASP A 11 -69.68 69.18 33.69
CA ASP A 11 -68.23 69.22 33.47
C ASP A 11 -67.47 68.37 34.51
N ILE A 12 -67.91 68.40 35.78
CA ILE A 12 -67.34 67.55 36.86
C ILE A 12 -67.64 66.05 36.61
N GLN A 13 -68.80 65.71 36.03
CA GLN A 13 -69.11 64.33 35.65
C GLN A 13 -68.30 63.84 34.43
N MET A 14 -68.03 64.70 33.44
CA MET A 14 -67.19 64.35 32.29
C MET A 14 -65.71 64.20 32.67
N GLU A 15 -65.17 65.08 33.54
CA GLU A 15 -63.82 64.93 34.08
C GLU A 15 -63.70 63.65 34.93
N SER A 16 -64.69 63.36 35.79
CA SER A 16 -64.73 62.13 36.60
C SER A 16 -64.75 60.86 35.73
N MET A 17 -65.52 60.87 34.64
CA MET A 17 -65.67 59.72 33.73
C MET A 17 -64.42 59.52 32.84
N GLY A 18 -63.74 60.60 32.47
CA GLY A 18 -62.45 60.55 31.76
C GLY A 18 -61.31 60.01 32.63
N VAL A 19 -61.32 60.35 33.93
CA VAL A 19 -60.37 59.80 34.92
C VAL A 19 -60.63 58.31 35.16
N GLU A 20 -61.89 57.88 35.18
CA GLU A 20 -62.28 56.46 35.34
C GLU A 20 -61.87 55.60 34.13
N GLN A 21 -62.02 56.12 32.91
CA GLN A 21 -61.56 55.45 31.68
C GLN A 21 -60.03 55.33 31.64
N ALA A 22 -59.31 56.40 31.97
CA ALA A 22 -57.84 56.38 32.03
C ALA A 22 -57.32 55.37 33.08
N TYR A 23 -58.03 55.22 34.21
CA TYR A 23 -57.71 54.23 35.23
C TYR A 23 -57.95 52.78 34.74
N LEU A 24 -59.06 52.54 34.03
CA LEU A 24 -59.34 51.23 33.41
C LEU A 24 -58.31 50.86 32.34
N ASP A 25 -57.91 51.81 31.49
CA ASP A 25 -56.89 51.60 30.47
C ASP A 25 -55.52 51.30 31.08
N LEU A 26 -55.16 52.01 32.16
CA LEU A 26 -53.96 51.73 32.94
C LEU A 26 -53.98 50.32 33.56
N LEU A 27 -55.13 49.90 34.09
CA LEU A 27 -55.30 48.57 34.69
C LEU A 27 -55.16 47.46 33.64
N ASN A 28 -55.78 47.63 32.47
CA ASN A 28 -55.66 46.69 31.35
C ASN A 28 -54.22 46.61 30.83
N SER A 29 -53.56 47.76 30.66
CA SER A 29 -52.14 47.81 30.28
C SER A 29 -51.25 47.11 31.32
N ASN A 30 -51.51 47.30 32.61
CA ASN A 30 -50.77 46.61 33.67
C ASN A 30 -50.98 45.09 33.62
N PHE A 31 -52.21 44.65 33.33
CA PHE A 31 -52.52 43.23 33.17
C PHE A 31 -51.78 42.60 31.98
N ASP A 32 -51.75 43.28 30.84
CA ASP A 32 -51.03 42.82 29.64
C ASP A 32 -49.52 42.79 29.86
N LEU A 33 -48.95 43.81 30.52
CA LEU A 33 -47.53 43.84 30.88
C LEU A 33 -47.16 42.68 31.81
N ARG A 34 -48.00 42.36 32.81
CA ARG A 34 -47.79 41.20 33.68
C ARG A 34 -47.81 39.89 32.90
N LYS A 35 -48.72 39.76 31.92
CA LYS A 35 -48.80 38.56 31.06
C LYS A 35 -47.55 38.42 30.18
N GLN A 36 -47.05 39.52 29.60
CA GLN A 36 -45.81 39.52 28.82
C GLN A 36 -44.60 39.18 29.70
N LEU A 37 -44.53 39.73 30.92
CA LEU A 37 -43.46 39.46 31.86
C LEU A 37 -43.39 37.97 32.23
N VAL A 38 -44.52 37.34 32.55
CA VAL A 38 -44.59 35.90 32.86
C VAL A 38 -44.16 35.05 31.66
N GLN A 39 -44.52 35.45 30.45
CA GLN A 39 -44.09 34.75 29.23
C GLN A 39 -42.58 34.85 29.04
N GLU A 40 -41.99 36.03 29.24
CA GLU A 40 -40.54 36.22 29.14
C GLU A 40 -39.78 35.49 30.25
N GLU A 41 -40.28 35.47 31.48
CA GLU A 41 -39.71 34.65 32.56
C GLU A 41 -39.69 33.16 32.19
N THR A 42 -40.78 32.66 31.60
CA THR A 42 -40.88 31.27 31.13
C THR A 42 -39.89 30.98 30.00
N ASN A 43 -39.75 31.90 29.04
CA ASN A 43 -38.77 31.80 27.96
C ASN A 43 -37.33 31.79 28.51
N ASN A 44 -37.03 32.66 29.47
CA ASN A 44 -35.72 32.78 30.08
C ASN A 44 -35.36 31.52 30.88
N ILE A 45 -36.29 30.94 31.64
CA ILE A 45 -36.11 29.65 32.32
C ILE A 45 -35.81 28.54 31.31
N SER A 46 -36.56 28.46 30.20
CA SER A 46 -36.34 27.48 29.14
C SER A 46 -34.96 27.62 28.50
N ASN A 47 -34.55 28.86 28.20
CA ASN A 47 -33.26 29.16 27.59
C ASN A 47 -32.10 28.84 28.55
N LYS A 48 -32.24 29.15 29.84
CA LYS A 48 -31.26 28.79 30.87
C LYS A 48 -31.02 27.28 30.93
N GLU A 49 -32.07 26.49 30.80
CA GLU A 49 -31.96 25.02 30.77
C GLU A 49 -31.28 24.51 29.48
N LYS A 50 -31.60 25.10 28.32
CA LYS A 50 -30.91 24.78 27.06
C LYS A 50 -29.42 25.09 27.13
N ILE A 51 -29.07 26.27 27.65
CA ILE A 51 -27.66 26.68 27.85
C ILE A 51 -26.97 25.66 28.75
N ARG A 52 -27.59 25.27 29.87
CA ARG A 52 -27.01 24.28 30.79
C ARG A 52 -26.74 22.93 30.12
N LYS A 53 -27.63 22.47 29.23
CA LYS A 53 -27.44 21.21 28.48
C LYS A 53 -26.27 21.34 27.50
N LEU A 54 -26.24 22.41 26.71
CA LEU A 54 -25.17 22.67 25.76
C LEU A 54 -23.80 22.82 26.44
N THR A 55 -23.74 23.46 27.61
CA THR A 55 -22.50 23.57 28.39
C THR A 55 -21.96 22.19 28.78
N LYS A 56 -22.82 21.27 29.22
CA LYS A 56 -22.40 19.89 29.56
C LYS A 56 -21.92 19.11 28.34
N GLU A 57 -22.56 19.29 27.19
CA GLU A 57 -22.14 18.65 25.94
C GLU A 57 -20.77 19.18 25.48
N ILE A 58 -20.54 20.49 25.56
CA ILE A 58 -19.24 21.11 25.27
C ILE A 58 -18.15 20.54 26.18
N GLU A 59 -18.38 20.47 27.48
CA GLU A 59 -17.41 19.87 28.42
C GLU A 59 -17.10 18.41 28.09
N ALA A 60 -18.08 17.63 27.63
CA ALA A 60 -17.87 16.25 27.21
C ALA A 60 -17.01 16.18 25.95
N TYR A 61 -17.25 17.04 24.96
CA TYR A 61 -16.44 17.12 23.75
C TYR A 61 -15.00 17.57 24.04
N GLU A 62 -14.80 18.53 24.95
CA GLU A 62 -13.46 18.96 25.36
C GLU A 62 -12.65 17.81 25.99
N ARG A 63 -13.29 16.99 26.84
CA ARG A 63 -12.65 15.79 27.40
C ARG A 63 -12.28 14.78 26.32
N TYR A 64 -13.16 14.56 25.35
CA TYR A 64 -12.91 13.65 24.24
C TYR A 64 -11.76 14.13 23.34
N ILE A 65 -11.72 15.43 23.01
CA ILE A 65 -10.62 16.05 22.27
C ILE A 65 -9.30 15.90 23.03
N SER A 66 -9.30 16.11 24.35
CA SER A 66 -8.11 15.93 25.20
C SER A 66 -7.60 14.48 25.16
N TYR A 67 -8.50 13.50 25.22
CA TYR A 67 -8.14 12.09 25.07
C TYR A 67 -7.53 11.79 23.70
N LEU A 68 -8.15 12.27 22.60
CA LEU A 68 -7.62 12.08 21.25
C LEU A 68 -6.24 12.73 21.09
N LYS A 69 -6.04 13.93 21.64
CA LYS A 69 -4.76 14.63 21.59
C LYS A 69 -3.63 13.83 22.25
N LYS A 70 -3.89 13.21 23.40
CA LYS A 70 -2.90 12.33 24.07
C LYS A 70 -2.53 11.11 23.24
N ASN A 71 -3.52 10.46 22.61
CA ASN A 71 -3.25 9.31 21.73
C ASN A 71 -2.47 9.71 20.49
N LEU A 72 -2.73 10.89 19.92
CA LEU A 72 -1.97 11.39 18.77
C LEU A 72 -0.50 11.61 19.13
N VAL A 73 -0.21 12.26 20.27
CA VAL A 73 1.17 12.45 20.74
C VAL A 73 1.88 11.10 20.93
N SER A 74 1.24 10.14 21.59
CA SER A 74 1.83 8.80 21.78
C SER A 74 2.14 8.07 20.47
N ARG A 75 1.33 8.29 19.43
CA ARG A 75 1.58 7.70 18.10
C ARG A 75 2.69 8.41 17.36
N GLU A 76 2.82 9.72 17.53
CA GLU A 76 3.92 10.50 16.98
C GLU A 76 5.27 10.00 17.55
N ASP A 77 5.33 9.79 18.87
CA ASP A 77 6.51 9.23 19.54
C ASP A 77 6.87 7.82 19.01
N GLU A 78 5.86 6.98 18.73
CA GLU A 78 6.06 5.65 18.14
C GLU A 78 6.60 5.73 16.71
N ILE A 79 6.10 6.69 15.91
CA ILE A 79 6.60 6.94 14.55
C ILE A 79 8.06 7.40 14.58
N ASP A 80 8.42 8.29 15.49
CA ASP A 80 9.79 8.77 15.64
C ASP A 80 10.74 7.65 16.06
N TRP A 81 10.32 6.78 16.98
CA TRP A 81 11.09 5.60 17.37
C TRP A 81 11.29 4.65 16.18
N LEU A 82 10.23 4.32 15.45
CA LEU A 82 10.30 3.45 14.27
C LEU A 82 11.20 4.04 13.18
N LYS A 83 11.16 5.36 12.98
CA LYS A 83 11.99 6.06 12.01
C LYS A 83 13.48 5.97 12.37
N ALA A 84 13.82 6.11 13.65
CA ALA A 84 15.19 5.94 14.13
C ALA A 84 15.69 4.51 13.92
N GLU A 85 14.83 3.51 14.20
CA GLU A 85 15.16 2.10 13.99
C GLU A 85 15.40 1.80 12.50
N CYS A 86 14.50 2.23 11.61
CA CYS A 86 14.69 2.06 10.16
C CYS A 86 15.99 2.71 9.67
N GLN A 87 16.36 3.88 10.20
CA GLN A 87 17.61 4.55 9.84
C GLN A 87 18.83 3.74 10.30
N SER A 88 18.78 3.15 11.50
CA SER A 88 19.82 2.26 12.01
C SER A 88 20.01 1.04 11.11
N THR A 89 18.90 0.37 10.74
CA THR A 89 18.93 -0.79 9.84
C THR A 89 19.47 -0.43 8.46
N LEU A 90 19.11 0.74 7.91
CA LEU A 90 19.65 1.19 6.62
C LEU A 90 21.17 1.38 6.67
N VAL A 91 21.70 1.92 7.77
CA VAL A 91 23.15 2.08 7.94
C VAL A 91 23.86 0.72 8.05
N GLU A 92 23.27 -0.25 8.74
CA GLU A 92 23.82 -1.61 8.78
C GLU A 92 23.80 -2.30 7.41
N LEU A 93 22.70 -2.18 6.67
CA LEU A 93 22.59 -2.71 5.31
C LEU A 93 23.66 -2.13 4.38
N GLY A 94 23.95 -0.82 4.49
CA GLY A 94 25.06 -0.20 3.74
C GLY A 94 26.41 -0.88 4.03
N LYS A 95 26.72 -1.17 5.30
CA LYS A 95 27.95 -1.89 5.66
C LYS A 95 28.01 -3.30 5.07
N TYR A 96 26.88 -4.01 5.03
CA TYR A 96 26.83 -5.34 4.41
C TYR A 96 27.03 -5.28 2.91
N GLN A 97 26.50 -4.25 2.26
CA GLN A 97 26.68 -4.01 0.83
C GLN A 97 28.14 -3.71 0.49
N ASP A 98 28.80 -2.81 1.22
CA ASP A 98 30.23 -2.51 1.01
C ASP A 98 31.10 -3.76 1.21
N ASN A 99 30.79 -4.58 2.21
CA ASN A 99 31.51 -5.84 2.44
C ASN A 99 31.27 -6.87 1.32
N LEU A 100 30.10 -6.85 0.68
CA LEU A 100 29.80 -7.73 -0.44
C LEU A 100 30.59 -7.30 -1.67
N GLU A 101 30.61 -6.00 -1.98
CA GLU A 101 31.38 -5.43 -3.10
C GLU A 101 32.87 -5.76 -2.98
N LEU A 102 33.47 -5.58 -1.79
CA LEU A 102 34.86 -5.96 -1.54
C LEU A 102 35.14 -7.46 -1.77
N LYS A 103 34.16 -8.34 -1.46
CA LYS A 103 34.29 -9.78 -1.70
C LYS A 103 34.15 -10.12 -3.17
N GLU A 104 33.26 -9.45 -3.89
CA GLU A 104 33.09 -9.60 -5.34
C GLU A 104 34.37 -9.18 -6.08
N GLU A 105 34.97 -8.04 -5.70
CA GLU A 105 36.27 -7.60 -6.25
C GLU A 105 37.38 -8.64 -5.98
N ALA A 106 37.45 -9.17 -4.75
CA ALA A 106 38.43 -10.19 -4.41
C ALA A 106 38.25 -11.49 -5.22
N LEU A 107 37.01 -11.88 -5.49
CA LEU A 107 36.69 -13.04 -6.33
C LEU A 107 37.13 -12.82 -7.78
N VAL A 108 36.88 -11.63 -8.35
CA VAL A 108 37.33 -11.30 -9.72
C VAL A 108 38.86 -11.41 -9.83
N VAL A 109 39.60 -10.87 -8.86
CA VAL A 109 41.07 -10.98 -8.81
C VAL A 109 41.52 -12.44 -8.70
N GLN A 110 40.78 -13.25 -7.95
CA GLN A 110 41.08 -14.66 -7.80
C GLN A 110 40.82 -15.45 -9.09
N ASP A 111 39.73 -15.17 -9.81
CA ASP A 111 39.40 -15.79 -11.09
C ASP A 111 40.45 -15.47 -12.17
N GLU A 112 40.89 -14.21 -12.27
CA GLU A 112 41.98 -13.82 -13.15
C GLU A 112 43.27 -14.61 -12.86
N ARG A 113 43.56 -14.84 -11.57
CA ARG A 113 44.72 -15.62 -11.16
C ARG A 113 44.57 -17.11 -11.48
N ILE A 114 43.37 -17.67 -11.38
CA ILE A 114 43.07 -19.05 -11.77
C ILE A 114 43.32 -19.22 -13.27
N ILE A 115 42.80 -18.31 -14.11
CA ILE A 115 43.00 -18.35 -15.57
C ILE A 115 44.51 -18.36 -15.93
N LEU A 116 45.31 -17.51 -15.27
CA LEU A 116 46.77 -17.47 -15.48
C LEU A 116 47.46 -18.77 -15.05
N LEU A 117 47.02 -19.36 -13.95
CA LEU A 117 47.55 -20.64 -13.47
C LEU A 117 47.15 -21.80 -14.40
N GLU A 118 45.92 -21.82 -14.91
CA GLU A 118 45.46 -22.82 -15.89
C GLU A 118 46.30 -22.80 -17.16
N ASP A 119 46.56 -21.62 -17.75
CA ASP A 119 47.43 -21.49 -18.93
C ASP A 119 48.87 -21.98 -18.63
N THR A 120 49.37 -21.69 -17.43
CA THR A 120 50.70 -22.16 -17.00
C THR A 120 50.73 -23.68 -16.85
N VAL A 121 49.69 -24.27 -16.23
CA VAL A 121 49.55 -25.72 -16.06
C VAL A 121 49.46 -26.41 -17.42
N ASP A 122 48.73 -25.86 -18.39
CA ASP A 122 48.61 -26.42 -19.72
C ASP A 122 49.94 -26.39 -20.50
N LYS A 123 50.73 -25.31 -20.34
CA LYS A 123 52.10 -25.24 -20.87
C LYS A 123 53.02 -26.29 -20.23
N LEU A 124 52.91 -26.49 -18.91
CA LEU A 124 53.69 -27.50 -18.19
C LEU A 124 53.30 -28.92 -18.60
N LYS A 125 52.01 -29.22 -18.75
CA LYS A 125 51.52 -30.51 -19.24
C LYS A 125 52.10 -30.85 -20.60
N LYS A 126 52.12 -29.89 -21.55
CA LYS A 126 52.74 -30.09 -22.86
C LYS A 126 54.23 -30.43 -22.76
N ARG A 127 54.99 -29.71 -21.92
CA ARG A 127 56.42 -30.00 -21.68
C ARG A 127 56.64 -31.37 -21.04
N ILE A 128 55.78 -31.79 -20.11
CA ILE A 128 55.87 -33.13 -19.49
C ILE A 128 55.63 -34.22 -20.53
N GLN A 129 54.65 -34.03 -21.44
CA GLN A 129 54.42 -34.96 -22.56
C GLN A 129 55.64 -35.06 -23.49
N GLU A 130 56.26 -33.94 -23.84
CA GLU A 130 57.50 -33.92 -24.64
C GLU A 130 58.65 -34.66 -23.94
N LEU A 131 58.84 -34.44 -22.63
CA LEU A 131 59.85 -35.13 -21.84
C LEU A 131 59.59 -36.64 -21.73
N SER A 132 58.33 -37.06 -21.67
CA SER A 132 57.96 -38.48 -21.68
C SER A 132 58.37 -39.16 -22.99
N LEU A 133 58.12 -38.52 -24.15
CA LEU A 133 58.56 -39.02 -25.45
C LEU A 133 60.09 -39.11 -25.55
N PHE A 134 60.79 -38.16 -24.92
CA PHE A 134 62.25 -38.19 -24.86
C PHE A 134 62.76 -39.35 -23.99
N ALA A 135 62.09 -39.65 -22.87
CA ALA A 135 62.40 -40.81 -22.02
C ALA A 135 62.27 -42.13 -22.79
N ASP A 136 61.22 -42.27 -23.59
CA ASP A 136 61.00 -43.44 -24.45
C ASP A 136 62.12 -43.58 -25.50
N CYS A 137 62.51 -42.48 -26.14
CA CYS A 137 63.59 -42.46 -27.13
C CYS A 137 64.94 -42.87 -26.53
N VAL A 138 65.28 -42.36 -25.34
CA VAL A 138 66.49 -42.76 -24.61
C VAL A 138 66.48 -44.27 -24.31
N SER A 139 65.32 -44.81 -23.92
CA SER A 139 65.14 -46.23 -23.63
C SER A 139 65.30 -47.09 -24.89
N GLU A 140 64.75 -46.67 -26.03
CA GLU A 140 64.91 -47.35 -27.33
C GLU A 140 66.36 -47.36 -27.81
N ILE A 141 67.07 -46.23 -27.67
CA ILE A 141 68.49 -46.14 -28.03
C ILE A 141 69.29 -47.14 -27.22
N ARG A 142 69.05 -47.22 -25.91
CA ARG A 142 69.75 -48.15 -25.02
C ARG A 142 69.50 -49.61 -25.42
N LEU A 143 68.24 -49.96 -25.70
CA LEU A 143 67.84 -51.26 -26.22
C LEU A 143 68.54 -51.62 -27.54
N TYR A 144 68.70 -50.65 -28.45
CA TYR A 144 69.41 -50.85 -29.71
C TYR A 144 70.91 -51.16 -29.48
N PHE A 145 71.59 -50.41 -28.60
CA PHE A 145 73.00 -50.68 -28.26
C PHE A 145 73.18 -52.07 -27.64
N ASP A 146 72.28 -52.46 -26.73
CA ASP A 146 72.28 -53.77 -26.07
C ASP A 146 72.07 -54.92 -27.07
N GLN A 147 71.08 -54.80 -27.95
CA GLN A 147 70.77 -55.82 -28.98
C GLN A 147 71.93 -56.02 -29.96
N ASN A 148 72.64 -54.94 -30.31
CA ASN A 148 73.76 -54.99 -31.24
C ASN A 148 75.12 -55.28 -30.56
N ARG A 149 75.15 -55.50 -29.24
CA ARG A 149 76.38 -55.74 -28.45
C ARG A 149 77.43 -54.63 -28.60
N ILE A 150 76.99 -53.40 -28.81
CA ILE A 150 77.88 -52.24 -28.92
C ILE A 150 78.14 -51.72 -27.51
N ARG A 151 79.41 -51.65 -27.10
CA ARG A 151 79.79 -51.18 -25.75
C ARG A 151 79.63 -49.66 -25.68
N ILE A 152 78.71 -49.19 -24.84
CA ILE A 152 78.53 -47.77 -24.55
C ILE A 152 79.72 -47.27 -23.70
N PRO A 153 80.36 -46.15 -24.06
CA PRO A 153 81.35 -45.48 -23.22
C PRO A 153 80.77 -45.10 -21.84
N GLN A 154 81.56 -45.24 -20.78
CA GLN A 154 81.10 -45.07 -19.39
C GLN A 154 80.51 -43.68 -19.13
N ASP A 155 81.13 -42.64 -19.68
CA ASP A 155 80.69 -41.25 -19.63
C ASP A 155 79.30 -41.05 -20.24
N ILE A 156 78.99 -41.74 -21.35
CA ILE A 156 77.67 -41.70 -21.99
C ILE A 156 76.64 -42.50 -21.18
N ASP A 157 77.03 -43.64 -20.62
CA ASP A 157 76.15 -44.47 -19.79
C ASP A 157 75.76 -43.76 -18.48
N ASP A 158 76.69 -43.03 -17.87
CA ASP A 158 76.44 -42.21 -16.68
C ASP A 158 75.46 -41.06 -17.00
N ILE A 159 75.56 -40.44 -18.19
CA ILE A 159 74.61 -39.43 -18.68
C ILE A 159 73.22 -40.04 -18.88
N PHE A 160 73.12 -41.22 -19.51
CA PHE A 160 71.84 -41.89 -19.68
C PHE A 160 71.19 -42.23 -18.33
N ASN A 161 71.95 -42.79 -17.38
CA ASN A 161 71.44 -43.10 -16.05
C ASN A 161 70.94 -41.86 -15.31
N THR A 162 71.71 -40.77 -15.35
CA THR A 162 71.33 -39.50 -14.71
C THR A 162 70.08 -38.90 -15.36
N THR A 163 69.97 -39.01 -16.68
CA THR A 163 68.82 -38.50 -17.46
C THR A 163 67.56 -39.31 -17.16
N THR A 164 67.64 -40.65 -17.15
CA THR A 164 66.52 -41.52 -16.80
C THR A 164 66.03 -41.26 -15.37
N GLN A 165 66.93 -41.18 -14.39
CA GLN A 165 66.56 -40.87 -13.00
C GLN A 165 65.87 -39.51 -12.86
N SER A 166 66.37 -38.49 -13.57
CA SER A 166 65.78 -37.15 -13.54
C SER A 166 64.38 -37.13 -14.16
N LEU A 167 64.17 -37.87 -15.25
CA LEU A 167 62.86 -37.98 -15.92
C LEU A 167 61.87 -38.77 -15.07
N ASP A 168 62.28 -39.89 -14.48
CA ASP A 168 61.43 -40.70 -13.59
C ASP A 168 60.95 -39.89 -12.38
N GLU A 169 61.83 -39.08 -11.77
CA GLU A 169 61.46 -38.24 -10.64
C GLU A 169 60.45 -37.14 -11.05
N ILE A 170 60.61 -36.55 -12.24
CA ILE A 170 59.63 -35.58 -12.78
C ILE A 170 58.26 -36.23 -13.00
N ILE A 171 58.24 -37.43 -13.59
CA ILE A 171 57.00 -38.19 -13.84
C ILE A 171 56.33 -38.55 -12.52
N ARG A 172 57.10 -38.99 -11.53
CA ARG A 172 56.59 -39.35 -10.19
C ARG A 172 55.98 -38.15 -9.46
N GLN A 173 56.64 -36.99 -9.51
CA GLN A 173 56.13 -35.75 -8.90
C GLN A 173 54.84 -35.26 -9.60
N ALA A 174 54.77 -35.40 -10.93
CA ALA A 174 53.56 -35.07 -11.69
C ALA A 174 52.36 -35.96 -11.32
N ALA A 175 52.59 -37.26 -11.09
CA ALA A 175 51.56 -38.20 -10.65
C ALA A 175 51.05 -37.84 -9.23
N LEU A 176 51.94 -37.51 -8.30
CA LEU A 176 51.56 -37.07 -6.95
C LEU A 176 50.70 -35.79 -6.98
N MET A 177 51.03 -34.83 -7.85
CA MET A 177 50.23 -33.62 -8.03
C MET A 177 48.82 -33.91 -8.55
N GLN A 178 48.66 -34.88 -9.46
CA GLN A 178 47.33 -35.28 -9.93
C GLN A 178 46.48 -35.88 -8.81
N GLU A 179 47.08 -36.71 -7.97
CA GLU A 179 46.38 -37.34 -6.84
C GLU A 179 45.86 -36.31 -5.83
N ILE A 180 46.70 -35.31 -5.50
CA ILE A 180 46.29 -34.16 -4.66
C ILE A 180 45.14 -33.38 -5.32
N GLY A 181 45.19 -33.16 -6.63
CA GLY A 181 44.13 -32.46 -7.36
C GLY A 181 42.79 -33.20 -7.31
N VAL A 182 42.80 -34.53 -7.41
CA VAL A 182 41.59 -35.37 -7.28
C VAL A 182 41.01 -35.26 -5.87
N ASP A 183 41.84 -35.32 -4.83
CA ASP A 183 41.39 -35.18 -3.45
C ASP A 183 40.74 -33.82 -3.18
N GLN A 184 41.32 -32.73 -3.72
CA GLN A 184 40.75 -31.39 -3.61
C GLN A 184 39.41 -31.26 -4.37
N LEU A 185 39.31 -31.86 -5.56
CA LEU A 185 38.06 -31.88 -6.32
C LEU A 185 36.94 -32.57 -5.52
N ASN A 186 37.24 -33.73 -4.93
CA ASN A 186 36.29 -34.47 -4.10
C ASN A 186 35.83 -33.65 -2.88
N GLN A 187 36.74 -32.88 -2.26
CA GLN A 187 36.37 -31.98 -1.14
C GLN A 187 35.45 -30.85 -1.59
N ILE A 188 35.71 -30.24 -2.76
CA ILE A 188 34.87 -29.18 -3.33
C ILE A 188 33.46 -29.72 -3.63
N GLU A 189 33.38 -30.89 -4.25
CA GLU A 189 32.10 -31.54 -4.59
C GLU A 189 31.28 -31.88 -3.32
N GLY A 190 31.96 -32.31 -2.24
CA GLY A 190 31.34 -32.49 -0.93
C GLY A 190 30.80 -31.20 -0.31
N LEU A 191 31.54 -30.09 -0.42
CA LEU A 191 31.08 -28.78 0.06
C LEU A 191 29.91 -28.23 -0.77
N GLN A 192 29.90 -28.45 -2.08
CA GLN A 192 28.79 -28.07 -2.96
C GLN A 192 27.50 -28.81 -2.58
N THR A 193 27.60 -30.11 -2.31
CA THR A 193 26.47 -30.93 -1.83
C THR A 193 25.89 -30.37 -0.53
N LEU A 194 26.73 -30.06 0.46
CA LEU A 194 26.28 -29.47 1.73
C LEU A 194 25.62 -28.10 1.56
N LEU A 195 26.13 -27.28 0.63
CA LEU A 195 25.55 -25.98 0.31
C LEU A 195 24.16 -26.13 -0.32
N GLU A 196 24.00 -27.08 -1.24
CA GLU A 196 22.72 -27.40 -1.89
C GLU A 196 21.68 -27.89 -0.87
N GLU A 197 22.07 -28.81 0.03
CA GLU A 197 21.21 -29.27 1.13
C GLU A 197 20.77 -28.12 2.06
N SER A 198 21.70 -27.20 2.39
CA SER A 198 21.39 -26.03 3.21
C SER A 198 20.42 -25.07 2.51
N LEU A 199 20.56 -24.89 1.19
CA LEU A 199 19.69 -24.05 0.40
C LEU A 199 18.26 -24.63 0.34
N ASP A 200 18.15 -25.93 0.10
CA ASP A 200 16.85 -26.65 0.09
C ASP A 200 16.17 -26.61 1.46
N HIS A 201 16.94 -26.77 2.54
CA HIS A 201 16.41 -26.63 3.89
C HIS A 201 15.83 -25.23 4.14
N THR A 202 16.55 -24.19 3.72
CA THR A 202 16.12 -22.79 3.86
C THR A 202 14.87 -22.50 3.03
N ASN A 203 14.81 -23.01 1.80
CA ASN A 203 13.64 -22.87 0.93
C ASN A 203 12.40 -23.55 1.52
N THR A 204 12.55 -24.73 2.12
CA THR A 204 11.48 -25.45 2.81
C THR A 204 10.94 -24.64 3.99
N LEU A 205 11.84 -24.14 4.84
CA LEU A 205 11.49 -23.27 5.98
C LEU A 205 10.72 -22.02 5.53
N ASN A 206 11.16 -21.36 4.46
CA ASN A 206 10.47 -20.19 3.91
C ASN A 206 9.07 -20.53 3.41
N GLN A 207 8.89 -21.66 2.74
CA GLN A 207 7.56 -22.10 2.31
C GLN A 207 6.63 -22.38 3.50
N ASP A 208 7.14 -23.01 4.57
CA ASP A 208 6.36 -23.26 5.76
C ASP A 208 6.01 -21.98 6.53
N LEU A 209 6.92 -21.01 6.56
CA LEU A 209 6.64 -19.68 7.09
C LEU A 209 5.47 -19.01 6.33
N ILE A 210 5.49 -19.04 5.00
CA ILE A 210 4.41 -18.50 4.15
C ILE A 210 3.07 -19.20 4.43
N LYS A 211 3.06 -20.53 4.53
CA LYS A 211 1.85 -21.30 4.88
C LYS A 211 1.30 -20.90 6.25
N ASN A 212 2.18 -20.75 7.25
CA ASN A 212 1.79 -20.36 8.60
C ASN A 212 1.22 -18.94 8.63
N GLN A 213 1.83 -18.00 7.91
CA GLN A 213 1.30 -16.63 7.76
C GLN A 213 -0.09 -16.62 7.13
N ALA A 214 -0.31 -17.39 6.07
CA ALA A 214 -1.61 -17.54 5.43
C ALA A 214 -2.66 -18.14 6.38
N HIS A 215 -2.26 -19.14 7.18
CA HIS A 215 -3.13 -19.75 8.17
C HIS A 215 -3.56 -18.75 9.26
N ILE A 216 -2.60 -17.98 9.80
CA ILE A 216 -2.88 -16.94 10.81
C ILE A 216 -3.82 -15.87 10.24
N ALA A 217 -3.59 -15.42 9.00
CA ALA A 217 -4.47 -14.47 8.33
C ALA A 217 -5.91 -15.03 8.19
N GLY A 218 -6.05 -16.31 7.84
CA GLY A 218 -7.33 -17.01 7.79
C GLY A 218 -8.06 -17.00 9.14
N ILE A 219 -7.36 -17.29 10.23
CA ILE A 219 -7.92 -17.23 11.60
C ILE A 219 -8.37 -15.81 11.94
N GLN A 220 -7.57 -14.79 11.61
CA GLN A 220 -7.92 -13.39 11.89
C GLN A 220 -9.18 -12.96 11.15
N ILE A 221 -9.34 -13.34 9.88
CA ILE A 221 -10.55 -13.09 9.08
C ILE A 221 -11.76 -13.77 9.70
N ALA A 222 -11.64 -15.05 10.10
CA ALA A 222 -12.73 -15.79 10.74
C ALA A 222 -13.16 -15.12 12.06
N ASN A 223 -12.20 -14.71 12.90
CA ASN A 223 -12.46 -14.01 14.15
C ASN A 223 -13.15 -12.64 13.94
N LEU A 224 -12.81 -11.92 12.87
CA LEU A 224 -13.54 -10.72 12.48
C LEU A 224 -14.98 -11.04 12.09
N GLY A 225 -15.20 -12.08 11.28
CA GLY A 225 -16.53 -12.55 10.89
C GLY A 225 -17.43 -12.87 12.09
N ILE A 226 -16.91 -13.61 13.07
CA ILE A 226 -17.63 -13.93 14.31
C ILE A 226 -18.00 -12.65 15.08
N ARG A 227 -17.08 -11.69 15.21
CA ARG A 227 -17.36 -10.40 15.86
C ARG A 227 -18.45 -9.60 15.15
N PHE A 228 -18.52 -9.65 13.83
CA PHE A 228 -19.62 -9.02 13.07
C PHE A 228 -20.96 -9.71 13.31
N LEU A 229 -21.00 -11.04 13.30
CA LEU A 229 -22.22 -11.81 13.56
C LEU A 229 -22.75 -11.55 14.97
N ASN A 230 -21.88 -11.53 15.98
CA ASN A 230 -22.28 -11.22 17.36
C ASN A 230 -22.88 -9.82 17.47
N ARG A 231 -22.25 -8.79 16.89
CA ARG A 231 -22.80 -7.43 16.87
C ARG A 231 -24.17 -7.34 16.19
N ARG A 232 -24.38 -8.09 15.10
CA ARG A 232 -25.68 -8.14 14.43
C ARG A 232 -26.75 -8.78 15.31
N LYS A 233 -26.40 -9.85 16.03
CA LYS A 233 -27.30 -10.53 16.97
C LYS A 233 -27.67 -9.63 18.15
N ASP A 234 -26.71 -8.90 18.71
CA ASP A 234 -26.95 -7.94 19.80
C ASP A 234 -27.89 -6.81 19.35
N ALA A 235 -27.72 -6.30 18.13
CA ALA A 235 -28.62 -5.29 17.56
C ALA A 235 -30.06 -5.83 17.35
N GLN A 236 -30.21 -7.09 16.98
CA GLN A 236 -31.53 -7.73 16.86
C GLN A 236 -32.20 -7.90 18.23
N LEU A 237 -31.46 -8.32 19.26
CA LEU A 237 -31.94 -8.43 20.63
C LEU A 237 -32.37 -7.07 21.19
N ALA A 238 -31.59 -6.02 20.98
CA ALA A 238 -31.94 -4.65 21.39
C ALA A 238 -33.25 -4.17 20.75
N ASN A 239 -33.47 -4.49 19.46
CA ASN A 239 -34.71 -4.16 18.77
C ASN A 239 -35.93 -4.94 19.29
N GLN A 240 -35.77 -6.21 19.67
CA GLN A 240 -36.84 -6.99 20.30
C GLN A 240 -37.21 -6.45 21.69
N GLN A 241 -36.20 -6.07 22.50
CA GLN A 241 -36.42 -5.47 23.81
C GLN A 241 -37.20 -4.14 23.72
N ASN A 242 -36.87 -3.31 22.72
CA ASN A 242 -37.56 -2.05 22.47
C ASN A 242 -39.02 -2.25 22.03
N GLN A 243 -39.34 -3.35 21.34
CA GLN A 243 -40.74 -3.67 20.98
C GLN A 243 -41.58 -4.14 22.17
N LEU A 244 -40.97 -4.81 23.16
CA LEU A 244 -41.64 -5.23 24.39
C LEU A 244 -41.92 -4.06 25.34
N ASN A 245 -40.97 -3.12 25.48
CA ASN A 245 -41.15 -1.93 26.34
C ASN A 245 -42.26 -0.98 25.84
N VAL A 246 -42.49 -0.90 24.52
CA VAL A 246 -43.60 -0.12 23.94
C VAL A 246 -44.97 -0.77 24.21
N GLY A 247 -45.01 -2.07 24.52
CA GLY A 247 -46.23 -2.79 24.90
C GLY A 247 -46.65 -2.57 26.35
N GLU A 248 -45.71 -2.34 27.27
CA GLU A 248 -46.00 -2.15 28.70
C GLU A 248 -46.33 -0.69 29.06
N GLU A 249 -45.76 0.31 28.38
CA GLU A 249 -46.09 1.73 28.61
C GLU A 249 -47.48 2.14 28.10
N GLY A 250 -48.16 1.29 27.31
CA GLY A 250 -49.51 1.51 26.79
C GLY A 250 -50.66 1.14 27.74
N MET A 251 -50.37 0.53 28.89
CA MET A 251 -51.38 0.03 29.83
C MET A 251 -51.26 0.65 31.22
N GLN A 252 -51.45 1.97 31.32
CA GLN A 252 -51.65 2.62 32.61
C GLN A 252 -52.88 3.54 32.57
N VAL A 253 -54.04 3.00 32.97
CA VAL A 253 -55.22 3.79 33.33
C VAL A 253 -55.67 3.42 34.74
N VAL A 254 -55.08 4.18 35.66
CA VAL A 254 -55.57 4.71 36.93
C VAL A 254 -57.03 4.39 37.29
N TYR A 255 -57.21 3.66 38.40
CA TYR A 255 -58.44 3.66 39.18
C TYR A 255 -58.67 5.03 39.82
N ILE A 256 -59.75 5.75 39.45
CA ILE A 256 -60.24 6.89 40.24
C ILE A 256 -61.64 6.60 40.76
N ARG A 257 -61.69 6.54 42.10
CA ARG A 257 -62.86 6.39 42.97
C ARG A 257 -63.77 7.62 42.83
N HIS A 258 -65.01 7.46 42.35
CA HIS A 258 -66.03 8.51 42.41
C HIS A 258 -66.86 8.41 43.70
N LYS A 259 -66.79 9.45 44.55
CA LYS A 259 -67.88 9.83 45.45
C LYS A 259 -68.69 10.93 44.76
N THR A 260 -70.00 10.72 44.73
CA THR A 260 -71.10 11.68 44.62
C THR A 260 -71.25 12.54 43.36
N GLY A 261 -72.40 12.38 42.69
CA GLY A 261 -73.21 13.51 42.18
C GLY A 261 -73.32 13.70 40.67
N LYS A 262 -74.33 13.06 40.07
CA LYS A 262 -75.20 13.44 38.92
C LYS A 262 -74.66 14.25 37.72
N ASP A 263 -74.86 13.61 36.56
CA ASP A 263 -75.15 14.14 35.21
C ASP A 263 -74.10 15.02 34.51
N ASN A 264 -73.49 14.49 33.44
CA ASN A 264 -73.79 14.94 32.08
C ASN A 264 -72.97 14.23 30.98
N ILE A 265 -73.64 14.10 29.84
CA ILE A 265 -73.30 13.41 28.61
C ILE A 265 -72.09 14.07 27.92
N GLY A 266 -71.06 13.29 27.56
CA GLY A 266 -69.85 13.78 26.89
C GLY A 266 -69.56 13.02 25.60
N PHE A 267 -69.67 13.73 24.47
CA PHE A 267 -69.42 13.26 23.11
C PHE A 267 -68.00 12.68 22.90
N LEU A 268 -67.92 11.53 22.22
CA LEU A 268 -66.68 10.97 21.68
C LEU A 268 -66.21 11.78 20.45
N ARG A 269 -64.99 12.32 20.48
CA ARG A 269 -64.31 12.93 19.32
C ARG A 269 -63.23 11.95 18.80
N PRO A 270 -63.16 11.64 17.49
CA PRO A 270 -62.27 10.57 17.00
C PRO A 270 -60.82 11.06 16.86
N LYS A 271 -59.91 10.58 17.72
CA LYS A 271 -58.45 10.84 17.67
C LYS A 271 -57.66 9.91 16.69
N GLY A 272 -58.32 8.98 16.01
CA GLY A 272 -57.65 7.96 15.20
C GLY A 272 -57.00 8.48 13.91
N ASN A 273 -57.61 9.47 13.24
CA ASN A 273 -57.17 9.90 11.91
C ASN A 273 -55.93 10.81 11.91
N GLU A 274 -55.67 11.56 12.99
CA GLU A 274 -54.47 12.40 13.10
C GLU A 274 -53.22 11.59 13.43
N ALA A 275 -53.33 10.56 14.26
CA ALA A 275 -52.21 9.69 14.59
C ALA A 275 -51.71 8.92 13.37
N LEU A 276 -52.64 8.40 12.54
CA LEU A 276 -52.29 7.69 11.32
C LEU A 276 -51.61 8.61 10.29
N LYS A 277 -52.11 9.84 10.14
CA LYS A 277 -51.52 10.86 9.26
C LYS A 277 -50.11 11.28 9.73
N ARG A 278 -49.90 11.42 11.04
CA ARG A 278 -48.58 11.74 11.62
C ARG A 278 -47.59 10.60 11.42
N PHE A 279 -48.02 9.36 11.60
CA PHE A 279 -47.18 8.19 11.35
C PHE A 279 -46.75 8.11 9.88
N HIS A 280 -47.67 8.34 8.95
CA HIS A 280 -47.37 8.32 7.52
C HIS A 280 -46.42 9.47 7.11
N LEU A 281 -46.62 10.66 7.66
CA LEU A 281 -45.76 11.82 7.41
C LEU A 281 -44.31 11.58 7.90
N VAL A 282 -44.15 11.02 9.10
CA VAL A 282 -42.83 10.69 9.66
C VAL A 282 -42.12 9.62 8.84
N ASN A 283 -42.86 8.63 8.34
CA ASN A 283 -42.30 7.57 7.49
C ASN A 283 -41.81 8.14 6.14
N LEU A 284 -42.61 9.00 5.50
CA LEU A 284 -42.20 9.68 4.27
C LEU A 284 -40.98 10.59 4.48
N GLN A 285 -40.92 11.31 5.61
CA GLN A 285 -39.76 12.14 5.97
C GLN A 285 -38.49 11.30 6.18
N GLN A 286 -38.60 10.13 6.82
CA GLN A 286 -37.47 9.21 6.98
C GLN A 286 -37.00 8.64 5.63
N GLN A 287 -37.90 8.33 4.70
CA GLN A 287 -37.55 7.87 3.35
C GLN A 287 -36.86 8.98 2.54
N ILE A 288 -37.34 10.22 2.62
CA ILE A 288 -36.71 11.38 1.96
C ILE A 288 -35.30 11.61 2.50
N LEU A 289 -35.11 11.54 3.82
CA LEU A 289 -33.81 11.69 4.46
C LEU A 289 -32.83 10.57 4.02
N ALA A 290 -33.32 9.34 3.84
CA ALA A 290 -32.50 8.24 3.33
C ALA A 290 -32.09 8.44 1.86
N LEU A 291 -32.98 8.98 1.02
CA LEU A 291 -32.70 9.30 -0.38
C LEU A 291 -31.76 10.51 -0.54
N GLN A 292 -31.81 11.49 0.36
CA GLN A 292 -30.89 12.64 0.37
C GLN A 292 -29.47 12.25 0.80
N ASN A 293 -29.34 11.29 1.73
CA ASN A 293 -28.04 10.80 2.19
C ASN A 293 -27.40 9.77 1.24
N ASN A 294 -28.19 9.18 0.33
CA ASN A 294 -27.73 8.27 -0.72
C ASN A 294 -28.42 8.62 -2.06
N PRO A 295 -28.06 9.75 -2.70
CA PRO A 295 -28.59 10.08 -4.01
C PRO A 295 -28.25 8.95 -5.01
N PRO A 296 -29.16 8.55 -5.91
CA PRO A 296 -28.83 7.64 -7.00
C PRO A 296 -27.68 8.24 -7.78
N ASN A 297 -26.56 7.54 -7.83
CA ASN A 297 -25.41 7.96 -8.61
C ASN A 297 -25.73 7.78 -10.10
N MET A 298 -26.20 8.86 -10.74
CA MET A 298 -26.64 8.88 -12.15
C MET A 298 -25.49 9.10 -13.13
N ALA A 299 -24.24 9.17 -12.65
CA ALA A 299 -23.07 9.36 -13.49
C ALA A 299 -22.91 8.19 -14.47
N THR A 300 -22.63 8.54 -15.72
CA THR A 300 -22.45 7.59 -16.83
C THR A 300 -20.98 7.46 -17.20
N ILE A 301 -20.67 6.50 -18.07
CA ILE A 301 -19.30 6.36 -18.59
C ILE A 301 -18.85 7.61 -19.39
N GLN A 302 -19.78 8.38 -19.97
CA GLN A 302 -19.47 9.63 -20.66
C GLN A 302 -18.93 10.68 -19.69
N ASP A 303 -19.52 10.77 -18.49
CA ASP A 303 -19.06 11.71 -17.46
C ASP A 303 -17.67 11.36 -16.95
N VAL A 304 -17.36 10.06 -16.86
CA VAL A 304 -16.01 9.56 -16.56
C VAL A 304 -15.02 9.99 -17.65
N MET A 305 -15.37 9.75 -18.92
CA MET A 305 -14.50 10.13 -20.03
C MET A 305 -14.27 11.64 -20.09
N HIS A 306 -15.33 12.45 -19.94
CA HIS A 306 -15.21 13.91 -19.86
C HIS A 306 -14.30 14.37 -18.71
N THR A 307 -14.30 13.65 -17.58
CA THR A 307 -13.47 13.97 -16.41
C THR A 307 -11.99 13.65 -16.63
N ILE A 308 -11.66 12.50 -17.25
CA ILE A 308 -10.27 12.06 -17.40
C ILE A 308 -9.60 12.54 -18.70
N SER A 309 -10.39 12.85 -19.74
CA SER A 309 -9.88 13.27 -21.05
C SER A 309 -8.90 14.45 -20.99
N PRO A 310 -9.16 15.54 -20.24
CA PRO A 310 -8.20 16.64 -20.12
C PRO A 310 -6.86 16.19 -19.50
N GLY A 311 -6.90 15.33 -18.48
CA GLY A 311 -5.70 14.77 -17.84
C GLY A 311 -4.90 13.88 -18.78
N LEU A 312 -5.57 13.04 -19.57
CA LEU A 312 -4.93 12.17 -20.58
C LEU A 312 -4.31 12.96 -21.74
N ALA A 313 -4.90 14.09 -22.12
CA ALA A 313 -4.41 14.95 -23.20
C ALA A 313 -3.14 15.70 -22.81
N GLN A 314 -2.97 16.05 -21.52
CA GLN A 314 -1.77 16.71 -21.02
C GLN A 314 -0.56 15.79 -20.93
N LEU A 315 -0.77 14.48 -20.82
CA LEU A 315 0.31 13.50 -20.77
C LEU A 315 0.83 13.23 -22.20
N PRO A 316 2.15 13.25 -22.45
CA PRO A 316 2.70 12.77 -23.71
C PRO A 316 2.44 11.26 -23.88
N PHE A 317 2.56 10.73 -25.09
CA PHE A 317 2.55 9.28 -25.28
C PHE A 317 3.85 8.68 -24.74
N TYR A 318 3.76 7.50 -24.12
CA TYR A 318 4.91 6.85 -23.51
C TYR A 318 5.73 6.12 -24.55
N ASP A 319 6.98 6.53 -24.70
CA ASP A 319 8.00 5.95 -25.56
C ASP A 319 9.22 5.44 -24.78
N GLY A 320 9.18 5.52 -23.44
CA GLY A 320 10.26 5.10 -22.55
C GLY A 320 11.20 6.23 -22.10
N GLN A 321 10.92 7.50 -22.39
CA GLN A 321 11.77 8.62 -21.94
C GLN A 321 11.89 8.76 -20.41
N GLU A 322 10.87 8.33 -19.65
CA GLU A 322 10.89 8.37 -18.19
C GLU A 322 10.65 6.97 -17.60
N LEU A 323 11.04 6.78 -16.33
CA LEU A 323 10.90 5.50 -15.63
C LEU A 323 9.44 5.03 -15.59
N ALA A 324 9.24 3.72 -15.79
CA ALA A 324 7.93 3.06 -15.83
C ALA A 324 7.03 3.43 -14.63
N ASP A 325 7.58 3.40 -13.41
CA ASP A 325 6.84 3.75 -12.19
C ASP A 325 6.38 5.20 -12.17
N SER A 326 7.24 6.13 -12.63
CA SER A 326 6.92 7.56 -12.61
C SER A 326 5.79 7.89 -13.58
N TYR A 327 5.85 7.38 -14.81
CA TYR A 327 4.78 7.56 -15.79
C TYR A 327 3.47 6.88 -15.35
N TYR A 328 3.57 5.69 -14.76
CA TYR A 328 2.41 4.96 -14.23
C TYR A 328 1.68 5.75 -13.14
N GLN A 329 2.39 6.41 -12.21
CA GLN A 329 1.72 7.22 -11.18
C GLN A 329 0.90 8.36 -11.78
N LYS A 330 1.38 8.99 -12.86
CA LYS A 330 0.64 10.04 -13.57
C LYS A 330 -0.66 9.50 -14.18
N LEU A 331 -0.58 8.34 -14.85
CA LEU A 331 -1.77 7.68 -15.39
C LEU A 331 -2.76 7.26 -14.30
N ARG A 332 -2.26 6.73 -13.18
CA ARG A 332 -3.08 6.34 -12.03
C ARG A 332 -3.79 7.55 -11.45
N ALA A 333 -3.09 8.68 -11.28
CA ALA A 333 -3.69 9.91 -10.80
C ALA A 333 -4.84 10.38 -11.69
N VAL A 334 -4.71 10.25 -13.02
CA VAL A 334 -5.79 10.56 -13.97
C VAL A 334 -6.99 9.64 -13.80
N ASN A 335 -6.79 8.33 -13.64
CA ASN A 335 -7.90 7.40 -13.34
C ASN A 335 -8.59 7.70 -12.00
N GLU A 336 -7.83 8.12 -10.99
CA GLU A 336 -8.37 8.48 -9.67
C GLU A 336 -9.27 9.73 -9.69
N MET A 337 -9.12 10.62 -10.69
CA MET A 337 -10.00 11.78 -10.86
C MET A 337 -11.48 11.38 -11.05
N ALA A 338 -11.74 10.21 -11.63
CA ALA A 338 -13.08 9.70 -11.84
C ALA A 338 -13.63 8.87 -10.66
N ARG A 339 -12.84 8.62 -9.60
CA ARG A 339 -13.28 7.83 -8.44
C ARG A 339 -14.54 8.37 -7.76
N PRO A 340 -14.72 9.69 -7.56
CA PRO A 340 -15.94 10.23 -6.94
C PRO A 340 -17.21 9.97 -7.73
N LEU A 341 -17.10 9.71 -9.04
CA LEU A 341 -18.24 9.40 -9.90
C LEU A 341 -18.78 7.98 -9.72
N ALA A 342 -18.05 7.08 -9.02
CA ALA A 342 -18.47 5.72 -8.66
C ALA A 342 -19.27 4.94 -9.74
N VAL A 343 -18.87 5.08 -11.00
CA VAL A 343 -19.51 4.41 -12.15
C VAL A 343 -19.03 2.96 -12.24
N VAL A 344 -19.94 2.00 -12.13
CA VAL A 344 -19.63 0.55 -12.15
C VAL A 344 -18.89 0.10 -13.42
N ALA A 345 -19.22 0.70 -14.57
CA ALA A 345 -18.58 0.38 -15.83
C ALA A 345 -17.11 0.84 -15.91
N PHE A 346 -16.69 1.81 -15.10
CA PHE A 346 -15.29 2.22 -14.98
C PHE A 346 -14.53 1.32 -14.00
N ASN A 347 -14.60 0.02 -14.27
CA ASN A 347 -13.98 -1.03 -13.46
C ASN A 347 -12.47 -1.16 -13.77
N ALA A 348 -11.80 -2.11 -13.09
CA ALA A 348 -10.36 -2.33 -13.24
C ALA A 348 -9.89 -2.55 -14.70
N ALA A 349 -10.69 -3.25 -15.51
CA ALA A 349 -10.36 -3.50 -16.91
C ALA A 349 -10.43 -2.22 -17.75
N MET A 350 -11.46 -1.39 -17.55
CA MET A 350 -11.59 -0.12 -18.25
C MET A 350 -10.45 0.86 -17.88
N ARG A 351 -10.12 0.94 -16.59
CA ARG A 351 -8.98 1.73 -16.08
C ARG A 351 -7.66 1.28 -16.69
N CYS A 352 -7.45 -0.02 -16.80
CA CYS A 352 -6.27 -0.60 -17.46
C CYS A 352 -6.24 -0.23 -18.95
N ASN A 353 -7.36 -0.34 -19.67
CA ASN A 353 -7.43 0.01 -21.10
C ASN A 353 -7.09 1.48 -21.37
N VAL A 354 -7.52 2.39 -20.50
CA VAL A 354 -7.13 3.81 -20.58
C VAL A 354 -5.59 3.96 -20.52
N MET A 355 -4.92 3.23 -19.63
CA MET A 355 -3.46 3.25 -19.52
C MET A 355 -2.78 2.68 -20.77
N LYS A 356 -3.28 1.57 -21.31
CA LYS A 356 -2.75 0.94 -22.53
C LYS A 356 -2.78 1.87 -23.74
N ASN A 357 -3.84 2.68 -23.88
CA ASN A 357 -4.00 3.62 -25.00
C ASN A 357 -2.97 4.76 -24.99
N LYS A 358 -2.18 4.91 -23.93
CA LYS A 358 -1.11 5.91 -23.82
C LYS A 358 0.28 5.37 -24.14
N MET A 359 0.39 4.09 -24.50
CA MET A 359 1.65 3.49 -24.94
C MET A 359 1.94 3.85 -26.41
N SER A 360 3.22 3.97 -26.76
CA SER A 360 3.68 4.25 -28.12
C SER A 360 5.04 3.61 -28.40
N GLY A 361 5.52 3.72 -29.64
CA GLY A 361 6.84 3.24 -30.06
C GLY A 361 7.05 1.75 -29.80
N ARG A 362 8.10 1.40 -29.05
CA ARG A 362 8.47 0.00 -28.73
C ARG A 362 7.60 -0.64 -27.64
N PHE A 363 6.67 0.14 -27.07
CA PHE A 363 5.73 -0.30 -26.04
C PHE A 363 4.35 -0.65 -26.63
N ILE A 364 4.19 -0.62 -27.96
CA ILE A 364 3.01 -1.12 -28.66
C ILE A 364 3.39 -2.26 -29.62
N PRO A 365 2.50 -3.26 -29.83
CA PRO A 365 1.21 -3.43 -29.15
C PRO A 365 1.38 -3.88 -27.69
N VAL A 366 0.47 -3.43 -26.81
CA VAL A 366 0.38 -3.99 -25.46
C VAL A 366 -0.26 -5.37 -25.57
N PRO A 367 0.40 -6.46 -25.10
CA PRO A 367 -0.14 -7.80 -25.20
C PRO A 367 -1.38 -7.98 -24.31
N VAL A 368 -2.19 -9.00 -24.61
CA VAL A 368 -3.35 -9.34 -23.79
C VAL A 368 -2.92 -9.96 -22.46
N ASN A 369 -1.86 -10.78 -22.49
CA ASN A 369 -1.30 -11.48 -21.34
C ASN A 369 0.11 -10.99 -21.04
N ASN A 370 0.49 -10.93 -19.76
CA ASN A 370 1.78 -10.49 -19.29
C ASN A 370 2.83 -11.61 -19.40
N PRO A 371 3.82 -11.50 -20.32
CA PRO A 371 4.86 -12.51 -20.46
C PRO A 371 5.79 -12.58 -19.22
N CYS A 372 5.86 -11.50 -18.45
CA CYS A 372 6.76 -11.37 -17.29
C CYS A 372 6.16 -11.93 -15.99
N ASN A 373 4.88 -12.36 -16.00
CA ASN A 373 4.18 -12.83 -14.80
C ASN A 373 3.22 -13.99 -15.14
N GLY A 374 3.77 -15.13 -15.54
CA GLY A 374 3.00 -16.37 -15.72
C GLY A 374 1.85 -16.28 -16.73
N ASN A 375 1.92 -15.37 -17.72
CA ASN A 375 0.85 -15.09 -18.69
C ASN A 375 -0.49 -14.62 -18.09
N ALA A 376 -0.44 -13.94 -16.94
CA ALA A 376 -1.63 -13.30 -16.36
C ALA A 376 -2.26 -12.28 -17.32
N ALA A 377 -3.59 -12.18 -17.34
CA ALA A 377 -4.28 -11.21 -18.21
C ALA A 377 -4.01 -9.77 -17.73
N ILE A 378 -3.59 -8.89 -18.65
CA ILE A 378 -3.33 -7.48 -18.35
C ILE A 378 -4.68 -6.73 -18.32
N ASN A 379 -5.48 -6.94 -17.28
CA ASN A 379 -6.80 -6.32 -17.10
C ASN A 379 -6.92 -5.55 -15.77
N THR A 380 -5.81 -5.39 -15.05
CA THR A 380 -5.74 -4.58 -13.83
C THR A 380 -4.56 -3.61 -13.92
N GLU A 381 -4.63 -2.50 -13.17
CA GLU A 381 -3.57 -1.49 -13.14
C GLU A 381 -2.23 -2.06 -12.59
N PRO A 382 -2.21 -2.88 -11.52
CA PRO A 382 -0.97 -3.49 -11.05
C PRO A 382 -0.32 -4.42 -12.08
N GLU A 383 -1.13 -5.21 -12.79
CA GLU A 383 -0.60 -6.12 -13.81
C GLU A 383 -0.06 -5.36 -15.02
N PHE A 384 -0.70 -4.25 -15.38
CA PHE A 384 -0.18 -3.34 -16.40
C PHE A 384 1.17 -2.72 -15.99
N LEU A 385 1.33 -2.29 -14.73
CA LEU A 385 2.61 -1.80 -14.23
C LEU A 385 3.70 -2.86 -14.29
N ASN A 386 3.39 -4.10 -13.85
CA ASN A 386 4.36 -5.20 -13.89
C ASN A 386 4.87 -5.45 -15.32
N TRP A 387 3.95 -5.52 -16.28
CA TRP A 387 4.29 -5.62 -17.69
C TRP A 387 5.13 -4.42 -18.16
N LEU A 388 4.74 -3.19 -17.81
CA LEU A 388 5.44 -1.97 -18.24
C LEU A 388 6.88 -1.94 -17.72
N GLN A 389 7.09 -2.29 -16.45
CA GLN A 389 8.41 -2.39 -15.84
C GLN A 389 9.26 -3.48 -16.51
N GLY A 390 8.68 -4.65 -16.77
CA GLY A 390 9.35 -5.74 -17.48
C GLY A 390 9.76 -5.32 -18.90
N LYS A 391 8.84 -4.70 -19.65
CA LYS A 391 9.10 -4.23 -21.00
C LYS A 391 10.10 -3.08 -21.05
N TYR A 392 10.05 -2.18 -20.06
CA TYR A 392 11.02 -1.09 -19.94
C TYR A 392 12.42 -1.63 -19.71
N ARG A 393 12.60 -2.62 -18.82
CA ARG A 393 13.90 -3.28 -18.62
C ARG A 393 14.40 -3.93 -19.91
N ASP A 394 13.57 -4.69 -20.60
CA ASP A 394 13.91 -5.33 -21.89
C ASP A 394 14.39 -4.31 -22.92
N VAL A 395 13.62 -3.24 -23.14
CA VAL A 395 13.94 -2.19 -24.11
C VAL A 395 15.18 -1.39 -23.71
N MET A 396 15.35 -1.07 -22.43
CA MET A 396 16.47 -0.28 -21.94
C MET A 396 17.77 -1.08 -21.81
N VAL A 397 17.71 -2.36 -21.42
CA VAL A 397 18.90 -3.24 -21.41
C VAL A 397 19.42 -3.40 -22.84
N GLY A 398 18.54 -3.62 -23.83
CA GLY A 398 18.94 -3.67 -25.24
C GLY A 398 19.53 -2.36 -25.75
N THR A 399 18.98 -1.21 -25.31
CA THR A 399 19.50 0.12 -25.68
C THR A 399 20.85 0.40 -25.02
N ASN A 400 21.02 0.05 -23.74
CA ASN A 400 22.28 0.20 -23.01
C ASN A 400 23.37 -0.72 -23.58
N HIS A 401 23.04 -1.97 -23.90
CA HIS A 401 23.98 -2.89 -24.54
C HIS A 401 24.39 -2.40 -25.93
N GLY A 402 23.44 -1.90 -26.72
CA GLY A 402 23.72 -1.27 -28.01
C GLY A 402 24.59 -0.01 -27.89
N ALA A 403 24.34 0.83 -26.89
CA ALA A 403 25.15 2.01 -26.60
C ALA A 403 26.57 1.63 -26.14
N ILE A 404 26.72 0.60 -25.31
CA ILE A 404 28.02 0.07 -24.88
C ILE A 404 28.79 -0.49 -26.08
N ILE A 405 28.13 -1.26 -26.96
CA ILE A 405 28.77 -1.75 -28.20
C ILE A 405 29.16 -0.59 -29.12
N ALA A 406 28.33 0.45 -29.24
CA ALA A 406 28.66 1.64 -30.03
C ALA A 406 29.87 2.38 -29.44
N LEU A 407 29.91 2.59 -28.13
CA LEU A 407 31.05 3.19 -27.42
C LEU A 407 32.32 2.34 -27.55
N MET A 408 32.21 1.01 -27.44
CA MET A 408 33.34 0.09 -27.60
C MET A 408 33.91 0.10 -29.03
N ASN A 409 33.08 0.38 -30.03
CA ASN A 409 33.49 0.49 -31.43
C ASN A 409 33.91 1.92 -31.83
N GLU A 410 33.64 2.91 -30.98
CA GLU A 410 33.98 4.30 -31.25
C GLU A 410 35.47 4.55 -30.94
N SER A 411 36.26 4.67 -32.00
CA SER A 411 37.72 4.83 -31.91
C SER A 411 38.16 6.26 -32.19
N PHE A 412 39.29 6.65 -31.62
CA PHE A 412 39.91 7.95 -31.86
C PHE A 412 40.46 8.00 -33.29
N SER A 413 39.93 8.89 -34.11
CA SER A 413 40.35 9.08 -35.50
C SER A 413 41.63 9.93 -35.57
N PRO A 414 42.50 9.74 -36.58
CA PRO A 414 43.71 10.55 -36.74
C PRO A 414 43.47 12.06 -36.90
N ILE A 415 42.23 12.46 -37.23
CA ILE A 415 41.80 13.86 -37.37
C ILE A 415 41.13 14.41 -36.10
N ASP A 416 40.93 13.58 -35.08
CA ASP A 416 40.26 14.02 -33.86
C ASP A 416 41.19 14.81 -32.95
N THR A 417 40.65 15.88 -32.38
CA THR A 417 41.18 16.48 -31.15
C THR A 417 40.45 15.88 -29.94
N PRO A 418 41.05 15.92 -28.73
CA PRO A 418 40.40 15.43 -27.49
C PRO A 418 38.98 15.99 -27.28
N ASP A 419 38.76 17.27 -27.57
CA ASP A 419 37.44 17.93 -27.46
C ASP A 419 36.43 17.42 -28.50
N THR A 420 36.87 17.13 -29.72
CA THR A 420 35.97 16.58 -30.76
C THR A 420 35.64 15.12 -30.51
N TYR A 421 36.58 14.33 -29.98
CA TYR A 421 36.30 12.95 -29.58
C TYR A 421 35.32 12.93 -28.40
N ALA A 422 35.59 13.72 -27.35
CA ALA A 422 34.72 13.84 -26.17
C ALA A 422 33.30 14.37 -26.46
N LYS A 423 33.04 14.95 -27.63
CA LYS A 423 31.70 15.35 -28.08
C LYS A 423 30.96 14.27 -28.87
N ARG A 424 31.67 13.25 -29.38
CA ARG A 424 31.07 12.14 -30.13
C ARG A 424 30.62 10.99 -29.23
N ILE A 425 31.41 10.70 -28.20
CA ILE A 425 31.04 9.85 -27.07
C ILE A 425 30.17 10.64 -26.09
#